data_AF-A0A7U5JTM8-F1
#
_entry.id   AF-A0A7U5JTM8-F1
#
_cell.length_a   1.000
_cell.length_b   1.000
_cell.length_c   1.000
_cell.angle_alpha   90.00
_cell.angle_beta   90.00
_cell.angle_gamma   90.00
#
_symmetry.space_group_name_H-M   'P 1'
#
loop_
_entity.id
_entity.type
_entity.pdbx_description
1 polymer ?
#
loop_
_entity_poly.entity_id
_entity_poly.type
_entity_poly.pdbx_seq_one_letter_code
_entity_poly.pdbx_strand_id
1 'polypeptide(L)' 'MDLLQLIQEIKQLPDQEAVQYAASYGVVLSAAEVRQLRPLLDEVSLVWLFTGIPQAFIEKVSSIIGYEKTMLYLEQYKLQ' A
#
# COMPACT_ATOMS: atom_id res chain seq x y z
N MET A 1 1.38 17.82 -3.88
CA MET A 1 2.18 16.95 -3.00
C MET A 1 2.86 15.92 -3.88
N ASP A 2 4.18 15.83 -3.82
CA ASP A 2 4.95 14.84 -4.55
C ASP A 2 4.69 13.43 -3.99
N LEU A 3 4.42 12.45 -4.86
CA LEU A 3 4.15 11.06 -4.45
C LEU A 3 5.30 10.51 -3.58
N LEU A 4 6.54 10.86 -3.93
CA LEU A 4 7.72 10.46 -3.16
C LEU A 4 7.70 11.04 -1.74
N GLN A 5 7.28 12.29 -1.58
CA GLN A 5 7.14 12.91 -0.27
C GLN A 5 6.06 12.20 0.56
N LEU A 6 4.91 11.92 -0.06
CA LEU A 6 3.83 11.18 0.61
C LEU A 6 4.28 9.79 1.08
N ILE A 7 5.02 9.05 0.23
CA ILE A 7 5.56 7.74 0.59
C ILE A 7 6.51 7.86 1.80
N GLN A 8 7.40 8.85 1.80
CA GLN A 8 8.30 9.08 2.93
C GLN A 8 7.54 9.43 4.21
N GLU A 9 6.51 10.29 4.12
CA GLU A 9 5.66 10.65 5.26
C GLU A 9 4.97 9.40 5.85
N ILE A 10 4.35 8.56 5.02
CA ILE A 10 3.68 7.34 5.46
C ILE A 10 4.67 6.35 6.12
N LYS A 11 5.88 6.24 5.59
CA LYS A 11 6.92 5.37 6.17
C LYS A 11 7.32 5.80 7.58
N GLN A 12 7.28 7.09 7.88
CA GLN A 12 7.66 7.66 9.17
C GLN A 12 6.50 7.69 10.17
N LEU A 13 5.24 7.57 9.71
CA LEU A 13 4.09 7.52 10.62
C LEU A 13 4.21 6.34 11.60
N PRO A 14 3.81 6.51 12.87
CA PRO A 14 3.64 5.39 13.80
C PRO A 14 2.63 4.35 13.29
N ASP A 15 2.79 3.07 13.66
CA ASP A 15 1.94 1.99 13.16
C ASP A 15 0.45 2.28 13.35
N GLN A 16 0.07 2.80 14.53
CA GLN A 16 -1.31 3.15 14.85
C GLN A 16 -1.84 4.30 13.99
N GLU A 17 -1.02 5.31 13.73
CA GLU A 17 -1.42 6.44 12.88
C GLU A 17 -1.54 6.02 11.42
N ALA A 18 -0.66 5.16 10.92
CA ALA A 18 -0.75 4.59 9.58
C ALA A 18 -2.00 3.71 9.40
N VAL A 19 -2.41 2.96 10.44
CA VAL A 19 -3.69 2.24 10.43
C VAL A 19 -4.87 3.19 10.32
N GLN A 20 -4.91 4.25 11.13
CA GLN A 20 -5.99 5.25 11.09
C GLN A 20 -6.01 5.99 9.75
N TYR A 21 -4.84 6.33 9.23
CA TYR A 21 -4.68 6.94 7.92
C TYR A 21 -5.26 6.03 6.83
N ALA A 22 -4.85 4.76 6.76
CA ALA A 22 -5.39 3.80 5.80
C ALA A 22 -6.92 3.64 5.93
N ALA A 23 -7.45 3.59 7.16
CA ALA A 23 -8.88 3.48 7.42
C ALA A 23 -9.66 4.69 6.91
N SER A 24 -9.07 5.90 6.93
CA SER A 24 -9.70 7.10 6.36
C SER A 24 -9.92 7.01 4.83
N TYR A 25 -9.16 6.14 4.16
CA TYR A 25 -9.32 5.79 2.75
C TYR A 25 -10.13 4.48 2.57
N GLY A 26 -10.80 3.99 3.62
CA GLY A 26 -11.56 2.74 3.55
C GLY A 26 -10.70 1.47 3.47
N VAL A 27 -9.40 1.57 3.74
CA VAL A 27 -8.46 0.44 3.76
C VAL A 27 -8.24 0.01 5.21
N VAL A 28 -8.81 -1.13 5.59
CA VAL A 28 -8.71 -1.66 6.95
C VAL A 28 -7.53 -2.62 7.05
N LEU A 29 -6.52 -2.20 7.80
CA LEU A 29 -5.29 -2.95 8.07
C LEU A 29 -5.04 -3.04 9.57
N SER A 30 -4.44 -4.14 10.00
CA SER A 30 -3.87 -4.29 11.35
C SER A 30 -2.50 -3.63 11.42
N ALA A 31 -2.05 -3.30 12.64
CA ALA A 31 -0.71 -2.77 12.86
C ALA A 31 0.41 -3.73 12.39
N ALA A 32 0.16 -5.04 12.45
CA ALA A 32 1.10 -6.05 11.95
C ALA A 32 1.22 -6.03 10.42
N GLU A 33 0.07 -5.96 9.71
CA GLU A 33 0.04 -5.82 8.25
C GLU A 33 0.73 -4.52 7.82
N VAL A 34 0.44 -3.39 8.46
CA VAL A 34 1.11 -2.10 8.20
C VAL A 34 2.63 -2.22 8.34
N ARG A 35 3.11 -2.86 9.42
CA ARG A 35 4.55 -3.04 9.65
C ARG A 35 5.21 -3.88 8.55
N GLN A 36 4.53 -4.89 8.04
CA GLN A 36 5.02 -5.73 6.95
C GLN A 36 4.94 -5.04 5.58
N LEU A 37 3.98 -4.15 5.36
CA LEU A 37 3.83 -3.38 4.13
C LEU A 37 4.85 -2.23 4.02
N ARG A 38 5.29 -1.63 5.14
CA ARG A 38 6.28 -0.54 5.16
C ARG A 38 7.50 -0.75 4.26
N PRO A 39 8.22 -1.89 4.31
CA PRO A 39 9.38 -2.10 3.44
C PRO A 39 9.02 -2.17 1.94
N LEU A 40 7.80 -2.56 1.59
CA LEU A 40 7.36 -2.57 0.18
C LEU A 40 7.22 -1.16 -0.39
N LEU A 41 7.02 -0.14 0.45
CA LEU A 41 6.98 1.26 0.02
C LEU A 41 8.31 1.73 -0.60
N ASP A 42 9.43 1.07 -0.28
CA ASP A 42 10.73 1.34 -0.90
C ASP A 42 10.84 0.84 -2.35
N GLU A 43 9.97 -0.09 -2.75
CA GLU A 43 9.94 -0.61 -4.12
C GLU A 43 9.08 0.24 -5.06
N VAL A 44 8.27 1.16 -4.50
CA VAL A 44 7.34 1.98 -5.27
C VAL A 44 8.10 2.92 -6.22
N SER A 45 7.71 2.90 -7.49
CA SER A 45 8.33 3.71 -8.53
C SER A 45 7.30 4.57 -9.26
N LEU A 46 7.67 5.83 -9.55
CA LEU A 46 6.88 6.72 -10.39
C LEU A 46 6.66 6.18 -11.81
N VAL A 47 7.56 5.30 -12.29
CA VAL A 47 7.44 4.66 -13.61
C VAL A 47 6.16 3.84 -13.72
N TRP A 48 5.64 3.30 -12.59
CA TRP A 48 4.43 2.49 -12.55
C TRP A 48 3.16 3.27 -12.90
N LEU A 49 3.20 4.60 -12.84
CA LEU A 49 2.11 5.44 -13.35
C LEU A 49 1.92 5.27 -14.87
N PHE A 50 2.96 4.84 -15.58
CA PHE A 50 2.93 4.61 -17.03
C PHE A 50 2.91 3.13 -17.39
N THR A 51 3.62 2.29 -16.63
CA THR A 51 3.74 0.84 -16.91
C THR A 51 2.72 -0.01 -16.19
N GLY A 52 1.97 0.56 -15.24
CA GLY A 52 1.20 -0.20 -14.26
C GLY A 52 2.08 -0.75 -13.13
N ILE A 53 1.42 -1.28 -12.10
CA ILE A 53 2.05 -1.90 -10.94
C ILE A 53 2.50 -3.33 -11.33
N PRO A 54 3.76 -3.72 -11.08
CA PRO A 54 4.24 -5.07 -11.38
C PRO A 54 3.44 -6.14 -10.65
N GLN A 55 3.10 -7.24 -11.34
CA GLN A 55 2.39 -8.38 -10.75
C GLN A 55 3.11 -8.94 -9.52
N ALA A 56 4.44 -9.04 -9.57
CA ALA A 56 5.25 -9.50 -8.45
C ALA A 56 5.08 -8.61 -7.19
N PHE A 57 4.82 -7.31 -7.36
CA PHE A 57 4.55 -6.41 -6.24
C PHE A 57 3.17 -6.70 -5.62
N ILE A 58 2.16 -6.90 -6.48
CA ILE A 58 0.80 -7.28 -6.05
C ILE A 58 0.83 -8.60 -5.27
N GLU A 59 1.62 -9.57 -5.71
CA GLU A 59 1.79 -10.86 -5.03
C GLU A 59 2.42 -10.72 -3.63
N LYS A 60 3.41 -9.84 -3.48
CA LYS A 60 4.00 -9.52 -2.17
C LYS A 60 2.96 -8.91 -1.23
N VAL A 61 2.16 -7.96 -1.71
CA VAL A 61 1.07 -7.35 -0.93
C VAL A 61 0.04 -8.42 -0.56
N SER A 62 -0.39 -9.25 -1.51
CA SER A 62 -1.31 -10.38 -1.30
C SER A 62 -0.81 -11.38 -0.26
N SER A 63 0.50 -11.58 -0.16
CA SER A 63 1.09 -12.47 0.84
C SER A 63 1.01 -11.91 2.26
N ILE A 64 0.85 -10.59 2.40
CA ILE A 64 0.78 -9.89 3.69
C ILE A 64 -0.67 -9.73 4.16
N ILE A 65 -1.54 -9.19 3.30
CA ILE A 65 -2.92 -8.83 3.67
C ILE A 65 -3.98 -9.86 3.24
N GLY A 66 -3.56 -10.88 2.49
CA GLY A 66 -4.42 -11.91 1.92
C GLY A 66 -4.98 -11.53 0.55
N TYR A 67 -5.22 -12.55 -0.28
CA TYR A 67 -5.67 -12.38 -1.67
C TYR A 67 -7.00 -11.63 -1.79
N GLU A 68 -7.99 -11.99 -0.98
CA GLU A 68 -9.32 -11.37 -1.02
C GLU A 68 -9.27 -9.86 -0.75
N LYS A 69 -8.53 -9.44 0.29
CA LYS A 69 -8.35 -8.01 0.60
C LYS A 69 -7.59 -7.28 -0.51
N THR A 70 -6.54 -7.90 -1.05
CA THR A 70 -5.78 -7.29 -2.15
C THR A 70 -6.64 -7.06 -3.37
N MET A 71 -7.43 -8.06 -3.81
CA MET A 71 -8.32 -7.90 -4.95
C MET A 71 -9.38 -6.83 -4.68
N LEU A 72 -9.99 -6.83 -3.49
CA LEU A 72 -10.97 -5.84 -3.08
C LEU A 72 -10.41 -4.40 -3.19
N TYR A 73 -9.18 -4.17 -2.71
CA TYR A 73 -8.57 -2.85 -2.80
C TYR A 73 -8.13 -2.50 -4.23
N LEU A 74 -7.61 -3.45 -5.01
CA LEU A 74 -7.27 -3.18 -6.42
C LEU A 74 -8.50 -2.79 -7.25
N GLU A 75 -9.62 -3.48 -7.06
CA GLU A 75 -10.89 -3.18 -7.71
C GLU A 75 -11.47 -1.84 -7.27
N GLN A 76 -11.49 -1.57 -5.96
CA GLN A 76 -12.01 -0.31 -5.39
C GLN A 76 -11.27 0.91 -5.94
N TYR A 77 -9.95 0.81 -6.12
CA TYR A 77 -9.11 1.89 -6.63
C TYR A 77 -8.94 1.88 -8.15
N LYS A 78 -9.60 0.94 -8.86
CA LYS A 78 -9.50 0.77 -10.32
C LYS A 78 -8.04 0.77 -10.80
N LEU A 79 -7.17 0.11 -10.05
CA LEU A 79 -5.78 -0.10 -10.44
C LEU A 79 -5.77 -1.24 -11.46
N GLN A 80 -6.23 -0.92 -12.68
CA GLN A 80 -6.21 -1.79 -13.86
C GLN A 80 -5.47 -1.10 -15.01
#